data_AF-A0A3S4FZH7-F1
#
_entry.id   AF-A0A3S4FZH7-F1
#
_cell.length_a   1.000
_cell.length_b   1.000
_cell.length_c   1.000
_cell.angle_alpha   90.00
_cell.angle_beta   90.00
_cell.angle_gamma   90.00
#
_symmetry.space_group_name_H-M   'P 1'
#
loop_
_entity.id
_entity.type
_entity.pdbx_description
1 polymer ?
#
loop_
_entity_poly.entity_id
_entity_poly.type
_entity_poly.pdbx_seq_one_letter_code
_entity_poly.pdbx_strand_id
1 'polypeptide(L)'
;MVFLIPSLSFRNALGKDDEVRKTNLAGLMDGYFHHEASIEGGQHLNVNVMNREMLLDAMEHPEKYPQLTIRVSGYAVRFNSLTKEQQQDVITRTFTQTM
;
A
#
# COMPACT_ATOMS: atom_id res chain seq x y z
N MET A 1 10.51 17.76 -7.41
CA MET A 1 10.86 16.42 -7.92
C MET A 1 10.52 15.42 -6.83
N VAL A 2 9.46 14.62 -6.99
CA VAL A 2 8.90 13.76 -5.92
C VAL A 2 9.37 12.33 -6.17
N PHE A 3 10.23 11.81 -5.28
CA PHE A 3 10.59 10.40 -5.28
C PHE A 3 9.53 9.61 -4.50
N LEU A 4 8.78 8.77 -5.21
CA LEU A 4 7.96 7.72 -4.62
C LEU A 4 8.89 6.62 -4.12
N ILE A 5 8.88 6.34 -2.81
CA ILE A 5 9.32 5.03 -2.32
C ILE A 5 8.36 4.02 -2.98
N PRO A 6 8.85 3.01 -3.73
CA PRO A 6 7.96 2.05 -4.36
C PRO A 6 7.19 1.31 -3.28
N SER A 7 5.92 1.65 -3.10
CA SER A 7 4.99 0.80 -2.36
C SER A 7 4.56 -0.31 -3.30
N LEU A 8 4.85 -1.56 -2.98
CA LEU A 8 4.22 -2.68 -3.68
C LEU A 8 2.71 -2.60 -3.47
N SER A 9 1.95 -2.42 -4.56
CA SER A 9 0.50 -2.55 -4.56
C SER A 9 0.16 -4.01 -4.83
N PHE A 10 -0.08 -4.77 -3.76
CA PHE A 10 -0.08 -6.23 -3.76
C PHE A 10 -1.27 -6.90 -4.45
N ARG A 11 -2.36 -6.16 -4.72
CA ARG A 11 -3.66 -6.81 -4.94
C ARG A 11 -3.78 -7.59 -6.25
N ASN A 12 -3.17 -7.12 -7.34
CA ASN A 12 -3.16 -7.80 -8.64
C ASN A 12 -1.87 -8.60 -8.88
N ALA A 13 -0.78 -8.26 -8.19
CA ALA A 13 0.52 -8.93 -8.36
C ALA A 13 0.58 -10.29 -7.64
N LEU A 14 -0.21 -10.48 -6.58
CA LEU A 14 -0.21 -11.71 -5.77
C LEU A 14 -1.12 -12.83 -6.29
N GLY A 15 -1.86 -12.60 -7.37
CA GLY A 15 -2.80 -13.59 -7.94
C GLY A 15 -4.23 -13.09 -8.02
N LYS A 16 -5.05 -13.84 -8.76
CA LYS A 16 -6.44 -13.45 -9.10
C LYS A 16 -7.46 -13.84 -8.03
N ASP A 17 -7.19 -14.91 -7.28
CA ASP A 17 -8.10 -15.47 -6.27
C ASP A 17 -7.57 -15.27 -4.84
N ASP A 18 -8.48 -15.20 -3.87
CA ASP A 18 -8.15 -14.94 -2.45
C ASP A 18 -7.14 -15.93 -1.88
N GLU A 19 -7.35 -17.23 -2.11
CA GLU A 19 -6.47 -18.28 -1.57
C GLU A 19 -5.07 -18.24 -2.20
N VAL A 20 -5.00 -17.94 -3.49
CA VAL A 20 -3.72 -17.75 -4.20
C VAL A 20 -2.99 -16.52 -3.65
N ARG A 21 -3.70 -15.42 -3.41
CA ARG A 21 -3.11 -14.20 -2.84
C ARG A 21 -2.56 -14.41 -1.45
N LYS A 22 -3.31 -15.12 -0.58
CA LYS A 22 -2.86 -15.47 0.77
C LYS A 22 -1.60 -16.33 0.72
N THR A 23 -1.60 -17.36 -0.13
CA THR A 23 -0.48 -18.29 -0.29
C THR A 23 0.78 -17.57 -0.78
N ASN A 24 0.64 -16.71 -1.80
CA ASN A 24 1.77 -15.96 -2.35
C ASN A 24 2.29 -14.89 -1.39
N LEU A 25 1.41 -14.22 -0.64
CA LEU A 25 1.84 -13.28 0.40
C LEU A 25 2.63 -13.99 1.50
N ALA A 26 2.11 -15.12 1.99
CA ALA A 26 2.79 -15.92 3.01
C ALA A 26 4.16 -16.37 2.51
N GLY A 27 4.26 -16.92 1.29
CA GLY A 27 5.54 -17.33 0.71
C GLY A 27 6.54 -16.19 0.53
N LEU A 28 6.09 -14.98 0.16
CA LEU A 28 6.96 -13.80 0.08
C LEU A 28 7.47 -13.36 1.45
N MET A 29 6.60 -13.41 2.47
CA MET A 29 7.00 -13.08 3.85
C MET A 29 7.96 -14.12 4.41
N ASP A 30 7.67 -15.41 4.22
CA ASP A 30 8.52 -16.52 4.64
C ASP A 30 9.91 -16.41 4.01
N GLY A 31 9.99 -16.14 2.71
CA GLY A 31 11.26 -15.93 2.01
C GLY A 31 12.01 -14.67 2.47
N TYR A 32 11.31 -13.56 2.72
CA TYR A 32 11.94 -12.30 3.14
C TYR A 32 12.50 -12.39 4.57
N PHE A 33 11.78 -13.04 5.49
CA PHE A 33 12.19 -13.20 6.88
C PHE A 33 13.01 -14.47 7.12
N HIS A 34 13.26 -15.27 6.09
CA HIS A 34 14.05 -16.49 6.19
C HIS A 34 15.44 -16.18 6.75
N HIS A 35 15.81 -16.86 7.82
CA HIS A 35 17.07 -16.65 8.52
C HIS A 35 17.78 -18.00 8.66
N GLU A 36 19.03 -18.06 8.20
CA GLU A 36 19.92 -19.21 8.34
C GLU A 36 21.24 -18.79 8.98
N ALA A 37 22.05 -19.77 9.39
CA ALA A 37 23.33 -19.50 10.06
C ALA A 37 24.30 -18.61 9.23
N SER A 38 24.12 -18.54 7.91
CA SER A 38 24.92 -17.76 6.97
C SER A 38 24.20 -16.55 6.38
N ILE A 39 22.89 -16.39 6.60
CA ILE A 39 22.06 -15.35 5.99
C ILE A 39 21.07 -14.81 7.02
N GLU A 40 21.19 -13.53 7.37
CA GLU A 40 20.18 -12.84 8.17
C GLU A 40 18.96 -12.49 7.30
N GLY A 41 17.76 -12.74 7.84
CA GLY A 41 16.51 -12.32 7.23
C GLY A 41 16.29 -10.80 7.29
N GLY A 42 15.27 -10.31 6.58
CA GLY A 42 14.92 -8.90 6.57
C GLY A 42 14.50 -8.38 7.95
N GLN A 43 15.02 -7.21 8.34
CA GLN A 43 14.78 -6.64 9.68
C GLN A 43 13.48 -5.83 9.78
N HIS A 44 13.03 -5.22 8.69
CA HIS A 44 11.86 -4.34 8.67
C HIS A 44 11.09 -4.45 7.35
N LEU A 45 9.80 -4.76 7.44
CA LEU A 45 8.88 -4.77 6.30
C LEU A 45 7.78 -3.71 6.52
N ASN A 46 7.49 -2.94 5.47
CA ASN A 46 6.37 -2.00 5.46
C ASN A 46 5.38 -2.40 4.36
N VAL A 47 4.23 -2.95 4.75
CA VAL A 47 3.19 -3.42 3.84
C VAL A 47 2.05 -2.42 3.82
N ASN A 48 1.66 -1.96 2.63
CA ASN A 48 0.44 -1.18 2.45
C ASN A 48 -0.62 -2.04 1.76
N VAL A 49 -1.71 -2.33 2.48
CA VAL A 49 -2.90 -2.95 1.90
C VAL A 49 -3.95 -1.86 1.76
N MET A 50 -4.05 -1.30 0.56
CA MET A 50 -4.99 -0.21 0.26
C MET A 50 -5.95 -0.62 -0.84
N ASN A 51 -7.19 -0.11 -0.76
CA ASN A 51 -8.17 -0.26 -1.82
C ASN A 51 -8.39 1.06 -2.55
N ARG A 52 -8.46 1.03 -3.88
CA ARG A 52 -8.84 2.21 -4.66
C ARG A 52 -10.24 2.66 -4.27
N GLU A 53 -11.18 1.72 -4.19
CA GLU A 53 -12.56 2.01 -3.79
C GLU A 53 -12.64 2.62 -2.37
N MET A 54 -11.78 2.19 -1.44
CA MET A 54 -11.73 2.76 -0.09
C MET A 54 -11.25 4.21 -0.11
N LEU A 55 -10.21 4.54 -0.89
CA LEU A 55 -9.75 5.92 -1.00
C LEU A 55 -10.80 6.82 -1.66
N LEU A 56 -11.52 6.30 -2.66
CA LEU A 56 -12.63 7.01 -3.29
C LEU A 56 -13.79 7.24 -2.30
N ASP A 57 -14.18 6.22 -1.53
CA ASP A 57 -15.19 6.37 -0.48
C ASP A 57 -14.71 7.34 0.62
N ALA A 58 -13.41 7.38 0.93
CA ALA A 58 -12.85 8.33 1.89
C ALA A 58 -12.77 9.78 1.37
N MET A 59 -12.77 9.99 0.04
CA MET A 59 -12.90 11.33 -0.55
C MET A 59 -14.33 11.86 -0.46
N GLU A 60 -15.32 10.99 -0.65
CA GLU A 60 -16.75 11.36 -0.63
C GLU A 60 -17.34 11.35 0.79
N HIS A 61 -16.83 10.48 1.68
CA HIS A 61 -17.30 10.25 3.04
C HIS A 61 -16.15 10.30 4.07
N PRO A 62 -15.47 11.44 4.27
CA PRO A 62 -14.33 11.56 5.17
C PRO A 62 -14.66 11.23 6.64
N GLU A 63 -15.93 11.35 7.05
CA GLU A 63 -16.43 11.03 8.38
C GLU A 63 -16.37 9.53 8.72
N LYS A 64 -16.42 8.65 7.71
CA LYS A 64 -16.26 7.20 7.89
C LYS A 64 -14.80 6.82 8.19
N TYR A 65 -13.86 7.68 7.82
CA TYR A 65 -12.42 7.41 7.86
C TYR A 65 -11.63 8.51 8.60
N PRO A 66 -12.02 8.89 9.83
CA PRO A 66 -11.46 10.06 10.51
C PRO A 66 -9.96 9.93 10.83
N GLN A 67 -9.45 8.70 10.91
CA GLN A 67 -8.06 8.38 11.24
C GLN A 67 -7.24 7.88 10.05
N LEU A 68 -7.80 7.90 8.83
CA LEU A 68 -7.09 7.40 7.64
C LEU A 68 -5.85 8.25 7.38
N THR A 69 -4.70 7.62 7.58
CA THR A 69 -3.38 8.24 7.44
C THR A 69 -2.67 7.58 6.28
N ILE A 70 -2.10 8.38 5.39
CA ILE A 70 -1.34 7.91 4.24
C ILE A 70 0.10 8.39 4.33
N ARG A 71 1.00 7.71 3.61
CA ARG A 71 2.39 8.14 3.46
C ARG A 71 2.58 8.82 2.10
N VAL A 72 2.89 10.11 2.12
CA VAL A 72 3.23 10.89 0.91
C VAL A 72 4.65 11.39 1.06
N SER A 73 5.54 10.96 0.14
CA SER A 73 6.95 11.40 0.12
C SER A 73 7.68 11.22 1.46
N GLY A 74 7.35 10.17 2.22
CA GLY A 74 7.96 9.85 3.51
C GLY A 74 7.21 10.38 4.75
N TYR A 75 6.29 11.33 4.60
CA TYR A 75 5.52 11.90 5.72
C TYR A 75 4.18 11.21 5.92
N ALA A 76 3.78 11.02 7.18
CA ALA A 76 2.45 10.55 7.56
C ALA A 76 1.48 11.74 7.64
N VAL A 77 0.43 11.74 6.84
CA VAL A 77 -0.59 12.79 6.80
C VAL A 77 -2.00 12.19 6.81
N ARG A 78 -2.94 12.86 7.47
CA ARG A 78 -4.35 12.46 7.42
C ARG A 78 -4.93 12.73 6.03
N PHE A 79 -5.56 11.73 5.45
CA PHE A 79 -6.10 11.78 4.09
C PHE A 79 -7.19 12.84 3.94
N ASN A 80 -8.07 12.98 4.94
CA ASN A 80 -9.12 13.99 4.98
C ASN A 80 -8.61 15.44 5.12
N SER A 81 -7.34 15.63 5.45
CA SER A 81 -6.71 16.95 5.59
C SER A 81 -6.10 17.44 4.27
N LEU A 82 -6.15 16.62 3.21
CA LEU A 82 -5.67 16.94 1.87
C LEU A 82 -6.78 17.59 1.03
N THR A 83 -6.39 18.40 0.03
CA THR A 83 -7.35 18.89 -0.96
C THR A 83 -7.83 17.73 -1.86
N LYS A 84 -9.01 17.86 -2.49
CA LYS A 84 -9.53 16.84 -3.42
C LYS A 84 -8.54 16.52 -4.55
N GLU A 85 -7.85 17.54 -5.06
CA GLU A 85 -6.81 17.36 -6.08
C GLU A 85 -5.62 16.54 -5.56
N GLN A 86 -5.15 16.84 -4.35
CA GLN A 86 -4.06 16.07 -3.71
C GLN A 86 -4.47 14.63 -3.42
N GLN A 87 -5.71 14.41 -2.98
CA GLN A 87 -6.27 13.06 -2.79
C GLN A 87 -6.29 12.28 -4.12
N GLN A 88 -6.73 12.93 -5.20
CA GLN A 88 -6.76 12.33 -6.53
C GLN A 88 -5.35 11.99 -7.06
N ASP A 89 -4.36 12.85 -6.81
CA ASP A 89 -2.97 12.61 -7.20
C ASP A 89 -2.39 11.41 -6.43
N VAL A 90 -2.71 11.28 -5.14
CA VAL A 90 -2.36 10.09 -4.34
C VAL A 90 -2.96 8.82 -4.96
N ILE A 91 -4.26 8.81 -5.22
CA ILE A 91 -4.95 7.64 -5.79
C ILE A 91 -4.32 7.25 -7.14
N THR A 92 -4.05 8.24 -7.99
CA THR A 92 -3.52 8.02 -9.34
C THR A 92 -2.11 7.41 -9.29
N ARG A 93 -1.24 7.89 -8.39
CA ARG A 93 0.12 7.38 -8.23
C ARG A 93 0.18 6.02 -7.53
N THR A 94 -0.73 5.75 -6.60
CA THR A 94 -0.78 4.45 -5.89
C THR A 94 -1.37 3.35 -6.75
N PHE A 95 -2.33 3.68 -7.62
CA PHE A 95 -3.01 2.73 -8.50
C PHE A 95 -2.75 3.02 -9.98
N THR A 96 -1.49 3.27 -10.33
CA THR A 96 -1.08 3.36 -11.73
C THR A 96 -1.51 2.06 -12.43
N GLN A 97 -2.46 2.16 -13.36
CA GLN A 97 -2.80 1.06 -14.25
C GLN A 97 -1.55 0.76 -15.06
N THR A 98 -0.85 -0.32 -14.73
CA THR A 98 0.06 -0.94 -15.68
C THR A 98 -0.84 -1.45 -16.79
N MET A 99 -0.84 -0.75 -17.95
CA MET A 99 -1.42 -1.28 -19.18
C MET A 99 -0.73 -2.58 -19.57
#